data_AF-A0A3D0CAQ9-F1
#
_entry.id   AF-A0A3D0CAQ9-F1
#
_cell.length_a   1.000
_cell.length_b   1.000
_cell.length_c   1.000
_cell.angle_alpha   90.00
_cell.angle_beta   90.00
_cell.angle_gamma   90.00
#
_symmetry.space_group_name_H-M   'P 1'
#
loop_
_entity.id
_entity.type
_entity.pdbx_description
1 polymer ?
#
loop_
_entity_poly.entity_id
_entity_poly.type
_entity_poly.pdbx_seq_one_letter_code
_entity_poly.pdbx_strand_id
1 'polypeptide(L)'
;LPIPLSAQGNVELFLSEMVIATGAQLSCSKAAGEVLWSRAGVVALEQNIKLGKFMTEISCDEGNLLAKVSPKNNLGLSFEGVLALATQKVSGKGYLQPGAKFPTQLKSALSFIGRPDNEGRYQLRF
;
A
#
# COMPACT_ATOMS: atom_id res chain seq x y z
N LEU A 1 -2.38 22.67 -2.05
CA LEU A 1 -1.06 22.16 -1.60
C LEU A 1 -1.25 20.73 -1.10
N PRO A 2 -0.28 19.82 -1.32
CA PRO A 2 -0.30 18.51 -0.67
C PRO A 2 -0.23 18.68 0.85
N ILE A 3 -1.03 17.91 1.59
CA ILE A 3 -0.98 17.90 3.05
C ILE A 3 0.27 17.10 3.47
N PRO A 4 1.16 17.65 4.30
CA PRO A 4 2.29 16.89 4.83
C PRO A 4 1.75 15.76 5.72
N LEU A 5 2.16 14.53 5.42
CA LEU A 5 1.77 13.33 6.14
C LEU A 5 3.04 12.57 6.53
N SER A 6 3.11 12.14 7.79
CA SER A 6 4.19 11.26 8.26
C SER A 6 3.61 9.94 8.72
N ALA A 7 4.16 8.83 8.24
CA ALA A 7 3.79 7.49 8.69
C ALA A 7 4.47 7.15 10.04
N GLN A 8 3.80 6.33 10.86
CA GLN A 8 4.28 5.84 12.15
C GLN A 8 4.02 4.34 12.31
N GLY A 9 4.76 3.69 13.22
CA GLY A 9 4.63 2.27 13.51
C GLY A 9 5.91 1.51 13.15
N ASN A 10 5.83 0.19 13.07
CA ASN A 10 6.97 -0.67 12.73
C ASN A 10 6.63 -1.45 11.46
N VAL A 11 7.57 -1.47 10.51
CA VAL A 11 7.44 -2.23 9.28
C VAL A 11 8.41 -3.40 9.37
N GLU A 12 7.87 -4.60 9.30
CA GLU A 12 8.60 -5.85 9.39
C GLU A 12 8.41 -6.61 8.07
N LEU A 13 9.51 -7.04 7.45
CA LEU A 13 9.51 -7.80 6.21
C LEU A 13 9.93 -9.23 6.51
N PHE A 14 9.09 -10.18 6.12
CA PHE A 14 9.37 -11.61 6.16
C PHE A 14 9.43 -12.13 4.74
N LEU A 15 10.58 -12.64 4.31
CA LEU A 15 10.77 -13.25 2.99
C LEU A 15 11.14 -14.71 3.19
N SER A 16 10.28 -15.62 2.71
CA SER A 16 10.58 -17.05 2.71
C SER A 16 11.34 -17.47 1.47
N GLU A 17 11.08 -16.84 0.32
CA GLU A 17 11.77 -17.10 -0.93
C GLU A 17 11.91 -15.82 -1.74
N MET A 18 13.06 -15.65 -2.40
CA MET A 18 13.28 -14.60 -3.38
C MET A 18 14.35 -15.05 -4.38
N VAL A 19 13.97 -15.11 -5.66
CA VAL A 19 14.85 -15.52 -6.75
C VAL A 19 14.81 -14.46 -7.85
N ILE A 20 15.88 -13.67 -7.93
CA ILE A 20 16.07 -12.64 -8.93
C ILE A 20 17.04 -13.16 -10.00
N ALA A 21 16.60 -13.16 -11.26
CA ALA A 21 17.45 -13.50 -12.38
C ALA A 21 18.23 -12.26 -12.82
N THR A 22 19.55 -12.41 -12.91
CA THR A 22 20.49 -11.38 -13.37
C THR A 22 20.92 -11.70 -14.80
N GLY A 23 20.44 -10.95 -15.78
CA GLY A 23 20.80 -11.08 -17.20
C GLY A 23 20.93 -9.72 -17.87
N ALA A 24 20.50 -9.61 -19.13
CA ALA A 24 20.43 -8.32 -19.82
C ALA A 24 19.55 -7.29 -19.07
N GLN A 25 18.55 -7.78 -18.32
CA GLN A 25 17.72 -7.02 -17.40
C GLN A 25 17.49 -7.84 -16.12
N LEU A 26 17.18 -7.17 -15.00
CA LEU A 26 16.75 -7.82 -13.78
C LEU A 26 15.30 -8.30 -13.92
N SER A 27 15.01 -9.51 -13.42
CA SER A 27 13.63 -10.03 -13.36
C SER A 27 13.38 -10.89 -12.12
N CYS A 28 12.15 -10.84 -11.63
CA CYS A 28 11.64 -11.60 -10.50
C CYS A 28 11.12 -12.94 -11.02
N SER A 29 11.74 -14.06 -10.64
CA SER A 29 11.27 -15.38 -11.05
C SER A 29 10.41 -16.05 -9.98
N LYS A 30 10.76 -15.87 -8.70
CA LYS A 30 9.97 -16.31 -7.54
C LYS A 30 10.13 -15.34 -6.39
N ALA A 31 9.03 -15.07 -5.69
CA ALA A 31 9.04 -14.37 -4.42
C ALA A 31 7.85 -14.86 -3.60
N ALA A 32 8.10 -15.11 -2.32
CA ALA A 32 7.09 -15.40 -1.34
C ALA A 32 7.48 -14.71 -0.03
N GLY A 33 6.59 -13.89 0.47
CA GLY A 33 6.80 -13.17 1.72
C GLY A 33 5.66 -12.27 2.09
N GLU A 34 5.80 -11.61 3.23
CA GLU A 34 4.81 -10.73 3.79
C GLU A 34 5.50 -9.49 4.40
N VAL A 35 4.83 -8.35 4.28
CA VAL A 35 5.15 -7.13 5.02
C VAL A 35 4.07 -6.91 6.07
N LEU A 36 4.49 -6.78 7.31
CA LEU A 36 3.65 -6.43 8.44
C LEU A 36 3.94 -4.97 8.84
N TRP A 37 2.93 -4.11 8.74
CA TRP A 37 2.98 -2.79 9.35
C TRP A 37 2.19 -2.79 10.66
N SER A 38 2.90 -2.97 11.77
CA SER A 38 2.33 -3.05 13.12
C SER A 38 2.23 -1.66 13.75
N ARG A 39 1.13 -1.44 14.50
CA ARG A 39 0.78 -0.13 15.09
C ARG A 39 0.83 1.00 14.06
N ALA A 40 0.35 0.72 12.85
CA ALA A 40 0.28 1.67 11.76
C ALA A 40 -0.50 2.91 12.18
N GLY A 41 0.08 4.07 11.90
CA GLY A 41 -0.51 5.37 12.17
C GLY A 41 -0.01 6.41 11.19
N VAL A 42 -0.74 7.51 11.07
CA VAL A 42 -0.30 8.69 10.33
C VAL A 42 -0.44 9.93 11.20
N VAL A 43 0.54 10.82 11.10
CA VAL A 43 0.44 12.18 11.63
C VAL A 43 0.05 13.11 10.51
N ALA A 44 -1.09 13.78 10.70
CA ALA A 44 -1.64 14.76 9.78
C ALA A 44 -2.14 15.95 10.58
N LEU A 45 -1.72 17.17 10.23
CA LEU A 45 -2.18 18.40 10.90
C LEU A 45 -2.08 18.30 12.44
N GLU A 46 -0.92 17.83 12.92
CA GLU A 46 -0.63 17.61 14.36
C GLU A 46 -1.50 16.56 15.07
N GLN A 47 -2.34 15.84 14.34
CA GLN A 47 -3.15 14.74 14.88
C GLN A 47 -2.50 13.40 14.60
N ASN A 48 -2.44 12.55 15.63
CA ASN A 48 -2.02 11.17 15.49
C ASN A 48 -3.23 10.27 15.23
N ILE A 49 -3.28 9.69 14.03
CA ILE A 49 -4.41 8.90 13.55
C ILE A 49 -3.98 7.44 13.49
N LYS A 50 -4.58 6.62 14.36
CA LYS A 50 -4.33 5.19 14.42
C LYS A 50 -5.02 4.47 13.26
N LEU A 51 -4.25 3.72 12.48
CA LEU A 51 -4.75 2.93 11.36
C LEU A 51 -4.84 1.43 11.70
N GLY A 52 -4.06 0.97 12.68
CA GLY A 52 -4.12 -0.39 13.22
C GLY A 52 -2.97 -1.26 12.71
N LYS A 53 -3.29 -2.28 11.92
CA LYS A 53 -2.32 -3.22 11.34
C LYS A 53 -2.61 -3.40 9.85
N PHE A 54 -1.57 -3.42 9.04
CA PHE A 54 -1.64 -3.84 7.64
C PHE A 54 -0.77 -5.07 7.43
N MET A 55 -1.23 -5.94 6.54
CA MET A 55 -0.46 -7.05 6.01
C MET A 55 -0.45 -6.92 4.49
N THR A 56 0.68 -7.22 3.90
CA THR A 56 0.89 -7.11 2.45
C THR A 56 1.64 -8.34 1.99
N GLU A 57 1.16 -9.02 0.97
CA GLU A 57 1.83 -10.18 0.38
C GLU A 57 2.84 -9.71 -0.67
N ILE A 58 4.01 -10.34 -0.68
CA ILE A 58 5.08 -10.13 -1.67
C ILE A 58 5.13 -11.31 -2.63
N SER A 59 5.10 -11.04 -3.93
CA SER A 59 5.12 -12.06 -4.99
C SER A 59 5.85 -11.56 -6.24
N CYS A 60 6.11 -12.45 -7.19
CA CYS A 60 6.49 -12.07 -8.55
C CYS A 60 5.29 -12.21 -9.49
N ASP A 61 5.19 -11.30 -10.46
CA ASP A 61 4.27 -11.40 -11.61
C ASP A 61 4.93 -10.73 -12.81
N GLU A 62 4.95 -11.43 -13.94
CA GLU A 62 5.56 -10.99 -15.21
C GLU A 62 6.97 -10.40 -15.06
N GLY A 63 7.81 -10.98 -14.19
CA GLY A 63 9.18 -10.51 -13.96
C GLY A 63 9.32 -9.30 -13.01
N ASN A 64 8.21 -8.81 -12.45
CA ASN A 64 8.17 -7.69 -11.51
C ASN A 64 7.97 -8.18 -10.07
N LEU A 65 8.35 -7.37 -9.09
CA LEU A 65 7.98 -7.59 -7.69
C LEU A 65 6.66 -6.89 -7.40
N LEU A 66 5.73 -7.59 -6.75
CA LEU A 66 4.44 -7.04 -6.34
C LEU A 66 4.30 -7.06 -4.84
N ALA A 67 3.60 -6.05 -4.34
CA ALA A 67 3.20 -5.91 -2.96
C ALA A 67 1.68 -5.67 -2.93
N LYS A 68 0.91 -6.65 -2.45
CA LYS A 68 -0.55 -6.58 -2.43
C LYS A 68 -1.08 -6.49 -1.00
N VAL A 69 -1.74 -5.38 -0.68
CA VAL A 69 -2.30 -5.14 0.66
C VAL A 69 -3.51 -6.05 0.89
N SER A 70 -3.54 -6.70 2.04
CA SER A 70 -4.69 -7.48 2.50
C SER A 70 -5.94 -6.60 2.64
N PRO A 71 -7.10 -7.03 2.13
CA PRO A 71 -8.33 -6.21 2.10
C PRO A 71 -8.89 -5.90 3.50
N LYS A 72 -8.47 -6.67 4.52
CA LYS A 72 -8.94 -6.50 5.90
C LYS A 72 -8.11 -5.46 6.64
N ASN A 73 -8.50 -4.19 6.51
CA ASN A 73 -7.91 -3.08 7.25
C ASN A 73 -8.95 -1.97 7.51
N ASN A 74 -8.65 -1.07 8.46
CA ASN A 74 -9.60 -0.05 8.90
C ASN A 74 -9.85 1.06 7.86
N LEU A 75 -8.95 1.19 6.88
CA LEU A 75 -9.08 2.18 5.80
C LEU A 75 -10.00 1.70 4.67
N GLY A 76 -10.38 0.41 4.64
CA GLY A 76 -10.97 -0.20 3.46
C GLY A 76 -10.03 -0.10 2.26
N LEU A 77 -8.72 -0.13 2.50
CA LEU A 77 -7.69 -0.02 1.49
C LEU A 77 -7.56 -1.33 0.72
N SER A 78 -7.68 -1.25 -0.60
CA SER A 78 -7.20 -2.27 -1.53
C SER A 78 -6.08 -1.63 -2.33
N PHE A 79 -4.89 -2.22 -2.33
CA PHE A 79 -3.75 -1.63 -3.01
C PHE A 79 -2.77 -2.67 -3.52
N GLU A 80 -2.25 -2.42 -4.71
CA GLU A 80 -1.21 -3.20 -5.37
C GLU A 80 -0.09 -2.24 -5.79
N GLY A 81 1.10 -2.46 -5.23
CA GLY A 81 2.33 -1.81 -5.65
C GLY A 81 3.16 -2.76 -6.52
N VAL A 82 3.82 -2.21 -7.53
CA VAL A 82 4.67 -2.97 -8.46
C VAL A 82 6.02 -2.28 -8.57
N LEU A 83 7.09 -3.04 -8.37
CA LEU A 83 8.46 -2.66 -8.72
C LEU A 83 8.87 -3.41 -9.99
N ALA A 84 8.93 -2.68 -11.11
CA ALA A 84 9.36 -3.20 -12.38
C ALA A 84 10.88 -3.31 -12.43
N LEU A 85 11.43 -4.49 -12.15
CA LEU A 85 12.87 -4.69 -11.95
C LEU A 85 13.72 -4.32 -13.18
N ALA A 86 13.19 -4.57 -14.39
CA ALA A 86 13.88 -4.22 -15.63
C ALA A 86 14.16 -2.72 -15.78
N THR A 87 13.27 -1.86 -15.23
CA THR A 87 13.37 -0.39 -15.36
C THR A 87 13.58 0.32 -14.03
N GLN A 88 13.54 -0.42 -12.92
CA GLN A 88 13.54 0.08 -11.54
C GLN A 88 12.42 1.08 -11.23
N LYS A 89 11.34 1.09 -12.03
CA LYS A 89 10.20 1.97 -11.81
C LYS A 89 9.24 1.36 -10.80
N VAL A 90 8.74 2.19 -9.90
CA VAL A 90 7.67 1.85 -8.99
C VAL A 90 6.37 2.43 -9.52
N SER A 91 5.30 1.67 -9.43
CA SER A 91 3.94 2.14 -9.68
C SER A 91 3.00 1.53 -8.66
N GLY A 92 1.82 2.13 -8.51
CA GLY A 92 0.80 1.53 -7.67
C GLY A 92 -0.61 1.94 -8.04
N LYS A 93 -1.55 1.05 -7.79
CA LYS A 93 -2.98 1.26 -8.05
C LYS A 93 -3.81 0.66 -6.93
N GLY A 94 -4.95 1.27 -6.66
CA GLY A 94 -5.87 0.77 -5.66
C GLY A 94 -6.98 1.75 -5.36
N TYR A 95 -7.59 1.59 -4.20
CA TYR A 95 -8.62 2.48 -3.72
C TYR A 95 -8.77 2.43 -2.21
N LEU A 96 -9.32 3.50 -1.65
CA LEU A 96 -9.94 3.49 -0.32
C LEU A 96 -11.44 3.31 -0.48
N GLN A 97 -12.03 2.41 0.29
CA GLN A 97 -13.48 2.28 0.42
C GLN A 97 -13.85 2.49 1.90
N PRO A 98 -14.07 3.75 2.33
CA PRO A 98 -14.34 4.08 3.72
C PRO A 98 -15.54 3.31 4.29
N GLY A 99 -15.28 2.44 5.26
CA GLY A 99 -16.31 1.70 5.99
C GLY A 99 -16.55 2.23 7.41
N ALA A 100 -17.28 1.46 8.23
CA ALA A 100 -17.61 1.84 9.60
C ALA A 100 -16.38 2.06 10.52
N LYS A 101 -15.24 1.42 10.21
CA LYS A 101 -13.98 1.55 10.97
C LYS A 101 -13.05 2.63 10.44
N PHE A 102 -13.45 3.36 9.39
CA PHE A 102 -12.62 4.40 8.80
C PHE A 102 -12.42 5.55 9.80
N PRO A 103 -11.17 6.00 10.07
CA PRO A 103 -10.90 7.07 11.02
C PRO A 103 -11.65 8.35 10.65
N THR A 104 -12.44 8.89 11.58
CA THR A 104 -13.27 10.08 11.33
C THR A 104 -12.43 11.30 10.96
N GLN A 105 -11.22 11.40 11.51
CA GLN A 105 -10.24 12.45 11.25
C GLN A 105 -9.79 12.50 9.78
N LEU A 106 -9.84 11.37 9.06
CA LEU A 106 -9.43 11.28 7.66
C LEU A 106 -10.59 11.52 6.67
N LYS A 107 -11.84 11.64 7.14
CA LYS A 107 -12.99 11.81 6.25
C LYS A 107 -12.89 13.09 5.42
N SER A 108 -12.43 14.18 6.03
CA SER A 108 -12.16 15.45 5.33
C SER A 108 -10.97 15.36 4.38
N ALA A 109 -10.05 14.42 4.59
CA ALA A 109 -8.89 14.22 3.73
C ALA A 109 -9.26 13.50 2.41
N LEU A 110 -10.38 12.77 2.37
CA LEU A 110 -10.81 12.02 1.19
C LEU A 110 -11.03 12.92 -0.04
N SER A 111 -11.49 14.17 0.15
CA SER A 111 -11.71 15.11 -0.95
C SER A 111 -10.42 15.49 -1.68
N PHE A 112 -9.26 15.36 -1.04
CA PHE A 112 -7.96 15.60 -1.69
C PHE A 112 -7.55 14.46 -2.61
N ILE A 113 -8.10 13.25 -2.42
CA ILE A 113 -7.90 12.10 -3.31
C ILE A 113 -8.78 12.24 -4.54
N GLY A 114 -10.02 12.72 -4.35
CA GLY A 114 -10.96 12.98 -5.43
C GLY A 114 -12.39 12.65 -5.04
N ARG A 115 -13.22 12.40 -6.06
CA ARG A 115 -14.60 11.93 -5.87
C ARG A 115 -14.62 10.40 -5.82
N PRO A 116 -15.48 9.80 -5.00
CA PRO A 116 -15.69 8.37 -5.04
C PRO A 116 -16.36 7.95 -6.35
N ASP A 117 -16.11 6.72 -6.79
CA ASP A 117 -16.89 6.09 -7.85
C ASP A 117 -18.28 5.65 -7.36
N ASN A 118 -19.07 5.02 -8.25
CA ASN A 118 -20.43 4.56 -7.94
C ASN A 118 -20.50 3.52 -6.81
N GLU A 119 -19.37 2.91 -6.45
CA GLU A 119 -19.27 1.94 -5.35
C GLU A 119 -18.74 2.58 -4.07
N GLY A 120 -18.55 3.91 -4.05
CA GLY A 120 -18.03 4.65 -2.91
C GLY A 120 -16.50 4.60 -2.78
N ARG A 121 -15.77 4.19 -3.83
CA ARG A 121 -14.32 4.00 -3.75
C ARG A 121 -13.55 5.22 -4.25
N TYR A 122 -12.58 5.66 -3.47
CA TYR A 122 -11.65 6.73 -3.80
C TYR A 122 -10.40 6.13 -4.45
N GLN A 123 -10.22 6.36 -5.75
CA GLN A 123 -9.15 5.74 -6.53
C GLN A 123 -7.77 6.30 -6.15
N LEU A 124 -6.80 5.39 -6.02
CA LEU A 124 -5.40 5.70 -5.72
C LEU A 124 -4.53 5.28 -6.90
N ARG A 125 -3.64 6.18 -7.34
CA ARG A 125 -2.65 5.91 -8.38
C ARG A 125 -1.39 6.71 -8.07
N PHE A 126 -0.23 6.10 -8.28
CA PHE A 126 1.06 6.79 -8.30
C PHE A 126 2.04 6.10 -9.24
#